data_AF-A0A519W5B0-F1
#
_entry.id   AF-A0A519W5B0-F1
#
_cell.length_a   1.000
_cell.length_b   1.000
_cell.length_c   1.000
_cell.angle_alpha   90.00
_cell.angle_beta   90.00
_cell.angle_gamma   90.00
#
_symmetry.space_group_name_H-M   'P 1'
#
loop_
_entity.id
_entity.type
_entity.pdbx_description
1 polymer ?
#
loop_
_entity_poly.entity_id
_entity_poly.type
_entity_poly.pdbx_seq_one_letter_code
_entity_poly.pdbx_strand_id
1 'polypeptide(L)' 'MMEINATIEVNLENGKVLLVLMVKSIEDQHLLSEYLRKHVRKFKDSLLVNNRNVDYVTAGFWRDHNILDWHTDYVSLV' A
#
# COMPACT_ATOMS: atom_id res chain seq x y z
N MET A 1 -6.54 -13.84 9.75
CA MET A 1 -7.19 -12.62 9.23
C MET A 1 -6.07 -11.63 8.95
N MET A 2 -6.00 -11.08 7.73
CA MET A 2 -4.93 -10.17 7.32
C MET A 2 -5.08 -8.84 8.08
N GLU A 3 -3.98 -8.35 8.65
CA GLU A 3 -3.93 -7.13 9.46
C GLU A 3 -2.91 -6.17 8.84
N ILE A 4 -3.26 -4.88 8.78
CA ILE A 4 -2.32 -3.82 8.42
C ILE A 4 -1.68 -3.32 9.70
N ASN A 5 -0.39 -3.59 9.88
CA ASN A 5 0.33 -3.30 11.12
C ASN A 5 1.06 -1.94 11.08
N ALA A 6 1.27 -1.37 9.89
CA ALA A 6 1.79 -0.02 9.72
C ALA A 6 1.45 0.52 8.32
N THR A 7 1.64 1.83 8.13
CA THR A 7 1.59 2.47 6.81
C THR A 7 2.82 3.34 6.64
N ILE A 8 3.42 3.30 5.45
CA ILE A 8 4.58 4.12 5.10
C ILE A 8 4.22 4.97 3.89
N GLU A 9 4.48 6.28 3.98
CA GLU A 9 4.30 7.20 2.87
C GLU A 9 5.66 7.46 2.22
N VAL A 10 5.74 7.27 0.90
CA VAL A 10 6.94 7.45 0.10
C VAL A 10 6.68 8.55 -0.91
N ASN A 11 7.49 9.60 -0.85
CA ASN A 11 7.52 10.63 -1.90
C ASN A 11 8.31 10.07 -3.09
N LEU A 12 7.65 9.94 -4.23
CA LEU A 12 8.27 9.51 -5.48
C LEU A 12 8.97 10.69 -6.16
N GLU A 13 9.98 10.40 -6.98
CA GLU A 13 10.76 11.42 -7.70
C GLU A 13 9.90 12.31 -8.62
N ASN A 14 8.78 11.79 -9.12
CA ASN A 14 7.83 12.52 -9.94
C ASN A 14 6.87 13.43 -9.13
N GLY A 15 7.11 13.59 -7.83
CA GLY A 15 6.31 14.42 -6.93
C GLY A 15 5.02 13.77 -6.43
N LYS A 16 4.76 12.51 -6.79
CA LYS A 16 3.58 11.76 -6.35
C LYS A 16 3.83 11.02 -5.04
N VAL A 17 2.75 10.71 -4.33
CA VAL A 17 2.80 10.01 -3.04
C VAL A 17 2.35 8.56 -3.18
N LEU A 18 3.22 7.63 -2.76
CA LEU A 18 2.93 6.20 -2.66
C LEU A 18 2.66 5.83 -1.19
N LEU A 19 1.51 5.20 -0.93
CA LEU A 19 1.19 4.59 0.36
C LEU A 19 1.52 3.10 0.33
N VAL A 20 2.46 2.68 1.16
CA VAL A 20 2.80 1.27 1.39
C VAL A 20 2.06 0.78 2.62
N LEU A 21 1.16 -0.18 2.44
CA LEU A 21 0.44 -0.84 3.52
C LEU A 21 1.26 -2.04 4.02
N MET A 22 1.65 -2.01 5.29
CA MET A 22 2.55 -3.01 5.87
C MET A 22 1.77 -4.19 6.44
N VAL A 23 2.16 -5.38 6.02
CA VAL A 23 1.65 -6.66 6.51
C VAL A 23 2.77 -7.52 7.10
N LYS A 24 2.40 -8.64 7.74
CA LYS A 24 3.34 -9.48 8.51
C LYS A 24 4.16 -10.44 7.65
N SER A 25 3.68 -10.80 6.46
CA SER A 25 4.28 -11.85 5.66
C SER A 25 4.20 -11.56 4.16
N ILE A 26 5.02 -12.27 3.38
CA ILE A 26 4.97 -12.24 1.91
C ILE A 26 3.64 -12.78 1.36
N GLU A 27 3.03 -13.75 2.03
CA GLU A 27 1.73 -14.28 1.64
C GLU A 27 0.63 -13.23 1.81
N ASP A 28 0.60 -12.55 2.96
CA ASP A 28 -0.32 -11.44 3.20
C ASP A 28 -0.08 -10.29 2.22
N GLN A 29 1.18 -10.04 1.83
CA GLN A 29 1.52 -8.99 0.88
C GLN A 29 0.89 -9.26 -0.48
N HIS A 30 0.97 -10.51 -0.93
CA HIS A 30 0.36 -10.93 -2.19
C HIS A 30 -1.17 -10.83 -2.13
N LEU A 31 -1.79 -11.33 -1.07
CA LEU A 31 -3.23 -11.26 -0.86
C LEU A 31 -3.74 -9.82 -0.82
N LEU A 32 -3.02 -8.92 -0.13
CA LEU A 32 -3.37 -7.50 -0.06
C LEU A 32 -3.24 -6.82 -1.42
N SER A 33 -2.16 -7.10 -2.17
CA SER A 33 -1.96 -6.54 -3.51
C SER A 33 -3.12 -6.91 -4.45
N GLU A 34 -3.54 -8.18 -4.44
CA GLU A 34 -4.70 -8.65 -5.20
C GLU A 34 -6.01 -7.98 -4.74
N TYR A 35 -6.21 -7.84 -3.44
CA TYR A 35 -7.37 -7.15 -2.88
C TYR A 35 -7.44 -5.69 -3.33
N LEU A 36 -6.33 -4.94 -3.23
CA LEU A 36 -6.24 -3.54 -3.63
C LEU A 36 -6.56 -3.36 -5.12
N ARG A 37 -6.06 -4.25 -5.98
CA ARG A 37 -6.36 -4.23 -7.43
C ARG A 37 -7.85 -4.43 -7.70
N LYS A 38 -8.49 -5.38 -7.03
CA LYS A 38 -9.91 -5.69 -7.21
C LYS A 38 -10.84 -4.63 -6.62
N HIS A 39 -10.42 -3.97 -5.54
CA HIS A 39 -11.26 -3.07 -4.75
C HIS A 39 -10.74 -1.63 -4.68
N VAL A 40 -9.96 -1.20 -5.68
CA VAL A 40 -9.29 0.11 -5.72
C VAL A 40 -10.25 1.28 -5.47
N ARG A 41 -11.46 1.27 -6.05
CA ARG A 41 -12.46 2.33 -5.85
C ARG A 41 -12.87 2.47 -4.39
N LYS A 42 -13.19 1.36 -3.74
CA LYS A 42 -13.60 1.34 -2.32
C LYS A 42 -12.48 1.84 -1.42
N PHE A 43 -11.24 1.49 -1.74
CA PHE A 43 -10.07 1.96 -1.01
C PHE A 43 -9.85 3.46 -1.22
N LYS A 44 -9.92 3.96 -2.45
CA LYS A 44 -9.85 5.41 -2.77
C LYS A 44 -10.88 6.20 -1.98
N ASP A 45 -12.14 5.74 -1.96
CA ASP A 45 -13.22 6.41 -1.22
C ASP A 45 -12.90 6.52 0.27
N SER A 46 -12.32 5.48 0.89
CA SER A 46 -11.91 5.51 2.30
C SER A 46 -10.76 6.47 2.59
N LEU A 47 -9.87 6.73 1.62
CA LEU A 47 -8.76 7.67 1.79
C LEU A 47 -9.21 9.12 1.64
N LEU A 48 -10.17 9.38 0.75
CA LEU A 48 -10.77 10.71 0.56
C LEU A 48 -11.47 11.19 1.84
N VAL A 49 -12.14 10.29 2.56
CA VAL A 49 -12.72 10.61 3.89
C VAL A 49 -11.65 11.09 4.88
N ASN A 50 -10.41 10.62 4.74
CA ASN A 50 -9.29 10.97 5.61
C ASN A 50 -8.44 12.13 5.09
N ASN A 51 -8.85 12.81 4.01
CA ASN A 51 -8.10 13.90 3.36
C ASN A 51 -6.62 13.58 3.06
N ARG A 52 -6.29 12.30 2.80
CA ARG A 52 -4.93 11.92 2.43
C ARG A 52 -4.72 12.12 0.94
N ASN A 53 -3.73 12.94 0.58
CA ASN A 53 -3.31 13.14 -0.80
C ASN A 53 -2.33 12.03 -1.22
N VAL A 54 -2.87 10.91 -1.70
CA VAL A 54 -2.11 9.72 -2.10
C VAL A 54 -2.44 9.36 -3.54
N ASP A 55 -1.42 9.25 -4.38
CA ASP A 55 -1.56 8.91 -5.79
C ASP A 55 -1.56 7.41 -6.05
N TYR A 56 -0.81 6.66 -5.25
CA TYR A 56 -0.58 5.23 -5.44
C TYR A 56 -0.68 4.45 -4.14
N VAL A 57 -1.05 3.18 -4.23
CA VAL A 57 -1.01 2.24 -3.10
C VAL A 57 -0.34 0.92 -3.47
N THR A 58 0.42 0.37 -2.52
CA THR A 58 0.97 -0.99 -2.63
C THR A 58 0.98 -1.70 -1.28
N ALA A 59 1.31 -2.98 -1.31
CA ALA A 59 1.54 -3.80 -0.13
C ALA A 59 3.04 -4.02 0.08
N GLY A 60 3.47 -3.95 1.33
CA GLY A 60 4.84 -4.26 1.74
C GLY A 60 4.90 -5.09 3.01
N PHE A 61 6.06 -5.69 3.27
CA PHE A 61 6.36 -6.38 4.52
C PHE A 61 7.81 -6.11 4.93
N TRP A 62 8.11 -6.33 6.20
CA TRP A 62 9.48 -6.27 6.70
C TRP A 62 10.18 -7.60 6.46
N ARG A 63 11.20 -7.59 5.62
CA ARG A 63 12.17 -8.67 5.48
C ARG A 63 13.33 -8.43 6.45
N ASP A 64 13.79 -9.48 7.12
CA ASP A 64 14.97 -9.46 8.01
C ASP A 64 14.96 -8.27 9.00
N HIS A 65 13.78 -7.96 9.54
CA HIS A 65 13.48 -6.90 10.52
C HIS A 65 13.77 -5.45 10.12
N ASN A 66 14.56 -5.19 9.08
CA ASN A 66 15.00 -3.84 8.71
C ASN A 66 14.92 -3.53 7.21
N ILE A 67 14.66 -4.53 6.36
CA ILE A 67 14.55 -4.33 4.92
C ILE A 67 13.07 -4.27 4.59
N LEU A 68 12.64 -3.10 4.13
CA LEU A 68 11.30 -2.94 3.62
C LEU A 68 11.24 -3.50 2.19
N ASP A 69 10.41 -4.51 1.99
CA ASP A 69 10.12 -5.07 0.69
C ASP A 69 8.66 -4.73 0.31
N TRP A 70 8.44 -4.19 -0.88
CA TRP A 70 7.11 -3.85 -1.38
C TRP A 70 6.95 -4.22 -2.86
N HIS A 71 5.71 -4.45 -3.28
CA HIS A 71 5.43 -4.66 -4.71
C HIS A 71 5.63 -3.36 -5.49
N THR A 72 6.54 -3.38 -6.46
CA THR A 72 6.82 -2.23 -7.34
C THR A 72 5.68 -1.94 -8.32
N ASP A 73 4.80 -2.91 -8.59
CA ASP A 73 3.54 -2.69 -9.31
C ASP A 73 2.46 -2.14 -8.37
N TYR A 74 2.59 -0.85 -8.03
CA TYR A 74 1.61 -0.12 -7.24
C TYR A 74 0.37 0.26 -8.05
N VAL A 75 -0.78 0.33 -7.38
CA VAL A 75 -2.09 0.60 -7.96
C VAL A 75 -2.35 2.11 -7.99
N SER A 76 -2.76 2.64 -9.15
CA SER A 76 -3.19 4.04 -9.29
C SER A 76 -4.49 4.31 -8.55
N LEU A 77 -4.49 5.34 -7.72
CA LEU A 77 -5.67 5.87 -7.05
C LEU A 77 -6.23 7.11 -7.74
N VAL A 78 -5.52 7.68 -8.71
CA VAL A 78 -6.02 8.78 -9.55
C VAL A 78 -6.90 8.27 -10.67
#